data_AF-A0A5S3YR01-F1
#
_entry.id   AF-A0A5S3YR01-F1
#
_cell.length_a   1.000
_cell.length_b   1.000
_cell.length_c   1.000
_cell.angle_alpha   90.00
_cell.angle_beta   90.00
_cell.angle_gamma   90.00
#
_symmetry.space_group_name_H-M   'P 1'
#
loop_
_entity.id
_entity.type
_entity.pdbx_description
1 polymer ?
#
loop_
_entity_poly.entity_id
_entity_poly.type
_entity_poly.pdbx_seq_one_letter_code
_entity_poly.pdbx_strand_id
1 'polypeptide(L)'
;MKSADDGFKSYRELARDSNLASTLQSNMLMVRMNVKDFLLTGSDKDIRQYTQYFDEVDRLMSEAKKEINEPERTQMVSQLIQELEQYNATFNVIKAYRVRRDELVLNQLNIIGPQMERELTQIMQSAAQSNNTQLAYLAVKPCVIYYWVDFMLSNIYKAMSFLHLIE
;
A
#
# COMPACT_ATOMS: atom_id res chain seq x y z
N MET A 1 26.38 -45.62 -16.55
CA MET A 1 24.93 -45.79 -16.36
C MET A 1 24.57 -45.09 -15.07
N LYS A 2 23.72 -44.05 -15.08
CA LYS A 2 23.17 -43.51 -13.83
C LYS A 2 22.26 -44.60 -13.24
N SER A 3 22.55 -45.04 -12.01
CA SER A 3 21.73 -46.06 -11.34
C SER A 3 20.32 -45.53 -11.10
N ALA A 4 19.33 -46.41 -11.02
CA ALA A 4 17.94 -46.02 -10.70
C ALA A 4 17.86 -45.18 -9.41
N ASP A 5 18.73 -45.44 -8.42
CA ASP A 5 18.85 -44.68 -7.17
C ASP A 5 19.21 -43.19 -7.37
N ASP A 6 20.12 -42.87 -8.31
CA ASP A 6 20.47 -41.48 -8.64
C ASP A 6 19.31 -40.74 -9.30
N GLY A 7 18.51 -41.44 -10.11
CA GLY A 7 17.29 -40.90 -10.72
C GLY A 7 16.25 -40.50 -9.68
N PHE A 8 16.02 -41.35 -8.67
CA PHE A 8 15.09 -41.07 -7.58
C PHE A 8 15.56 -39.92 -6.67
N LYS A 9 16.86 -39.81 -6.41
CA LYS A 9 17.43 -38.68 -5.66
C LYS A 9 17.22 -37.36 -6.39
N SER A 10 17.58 -37.32 -7.67
CA SER A 10 17.46 -36.10 -8.47
C SER A 10 16.00 -35.68 -8.69
N TYR A 11 15.07 -36.64 -8.87
CA TYR A 11 13.64 -36.33 -8.92
C TYR A 11 13.12 -35.75 -7.60
N ARG A 12 13.56 -36.30 -6.45
CA ARG A 12 13.16 -35.83 -5.13
C ARG A 12 13.67 -34.41 -4.84
N GLU A 13 14.89 -34.10 -5.26
CA GLU A 13 15.46 -32.75 -5.17
C GLU A 13 14.64 -31.76 -6.01
N LEU A 14 14.40 -32.05 -7.29
CA LEU A 14 13.57 -31.19 -8.16
C LEU A 14 12.15 -30.97 -7.62
N ALA A 15 11.53 -32.00 -7.04
CA ALA A 15 10.21 -31.88 -6.45
C ALA A 15 10.21 -30.97 -5.21
N ARG A 16 11.27 -31.01 -4.39
CA ARG A 16 11.42 -30.10 -3.24
C ARG A 16 11.64 -28.66 -3.69
N ASP A 17 12.53 -28.45 -4.65
CA ASP A 17 12.82 -27.12 -5.21
C ASP A 17 11.56 -26.49 -5.81
N SER A 18 10.77 -27.28 -6.56
CA SER A 18 9.50 -26.84 -7.13
C SER A 18 8.47 -26.44 -6.06
N ASN A 19 8.34 -27.24 -5.00
CA ASN A 19 7.44 -26.93 -3.89
C ASN A 19 7.87 -25.68 -3.11
N LEU A 20 9.18 -25.51 -2.88
CA LEU A 20 9.73 -24.33 -2.24
C LEU A 20 9.45 -23.08 -3.08
N ALA A 21 9.71 -23.15 -4.38
CA ALA A 21 9.42 -22.06 -5.32
C ALA A 21 7.92 -21.71 -5.35
N SER A 22 7.04 -22.71 -5.38
CA SER A 22 5.58 -22.49 -5.36
C SER A 22 5.12 -21.82 -4.07
N THR A 23 5.63 -22.27 -2.93
CA THR A 23 5.29 -21.71 -1.61
C THR A 23 5.81 -20.27 -1.49
N LEU A 24 7.03 -20.01 -1.95
CA LEU A 24 7.61 -18.67 -1.99
C LEU A 24 6.78 -17.70 -2.84
N GLN A 25 6.37 -18.13 -4.04
CA GLN A 25 5.54 -17.29 -4.91
C GLN A 25 4.17 -16.98 -4.30
N SER A 26 3.52 -17.96 -3.67
CA SER A 26 2.24 -17.74 -2.99
C SER A 26 2.37 -16.78 -1.81
N ASN A 27 3.40 -16.92 -0.97
CA ASN A 27 3.62 -15.98 0.13
C ASN A 27 3.94 -14.57 -0.40
N MET A 28 4.75 -14.45 -1.46
CA MET A 28 5.05 -13.16 -2.06
C MET A 28 3.82 -12.50 -2.71
N LEU A 29 2.90 -13.30 -3.26
CA LEU A 29 1.61 -12.79 -3.73
C LEU A 29 0.79 -12.19 -2.56
N MET A 30 0.75 -12.88 -1.43
CA MET A 30 0.05 -12.40 -0.24
C MET A 30 0.71 -11.15 0.35
N VAL A 31 2.05 -11.06 0.35
CA VAL A 31 2.78 -9.85 0.69
C VAL A 31 2.29 -8.68 -0.16
N ARG A 32 2.23 -8.85 -1.50
CA ARG A 32 1.79 -7.80 -2.43
C ARG A 32 0.32 -7.41 -2.23
N MET A 33 -0.56 -8.37 -1.96
CA MET A 33 -1.98 -8.09 -1.67
C MET A 33 -2.13 -7.25 -0.41
N ASN A 34 -1.44 -7.61 0.67
CA ASN A 34 -1.51 -6.82 1.91
C ASN A 34 -0.93 -5.41 1.76
N VAL A 35 0.12 -5.22 0.94
CA VAL A 35 0.60 -3.86 0.63
C VAL A 35 -0.46 -3.07 -0.12
N LYS A 36 -1.10 -3.67 -1.14
CA LYS A 36 -2.20 -3.04 -1.89
C LYS A 36 -3.34 -2.66 -0.94
N ASP A 37 -3.79 -3.57 -0.10
CA ASP A 37 -4.90 -3.32 0.81
C ASP A 37 -4.54 -2.26 1.85
N PHE A 38 -3.32 -2.25 2.37
CA PHE A 38 -2.82 -1.18 3.24
C PHE A 38 -2.82 0.18 2.54
N LEU A 39 -2.44 0.26 1.26
CA LEU A 39 -2.49 1.52 0.52
C LEU A 39 -3.93 2.07 0.41
N LEU A 40 -4.92 1.20 0.33
CA LEU A 40 -6.32 1.58 0.32
C LEU A 40 -6.78 1.97 1.74
N THR A 41 -6.70 1.04 2.68
CA THR A 41 -7.35 1.16 4.00
C THR A 41 -6.48 1.89 5.04
N GLY A 42 -5.16 1.71 5.00
CA GLY A 42 -4.24 2.12 6.05
C GLY A 42 -4.33 1.27 7.32
N SER A 43 -4.92 0.07 7.23
CA SER A 43 -5.24 -0.77 8.38
C SER A 43 -4.02 -1.47 8.97
N ASP A 44 -3.94 -1.51 10.30
CA ASP A 44 -2.95 -2.31 11.03
C ASP A 44 -3.09 -3.82 10.78
N LYS A 45 -4.29 -4.29 10.40
CA LYS A 45 -4.50 -5.69 10.02
C LYS A 45 -3.61 -6.07 8.84
N ASP A 46 -3.58 -5.22 7.81
CA ASP A 46 -2.86 -5.45 6.57
C ASP A 46 -1.35 -5.40 6.83
N ILE A 47 -0.90 -4.54 7.75
CA ILE A 47 0.49 -4.55 8.23
C ILE A 47 0.85 -5.88 8.92
N ARG A 48 0.00 -6.39 9.82
CA ARG A 48 0.27 -7.66 10.52
C ARG A 48 0.32 -8.83 9.55
N GLN A 49 -0.63 -8.92 8.63
CA GLN A 49 -0.66 -9.97 7.62
C GLN A 49 0.51 -9.87 6.65
N TYR A 50 0.86 -8.66 6.21
CA TYR A 50 2.08 -8.39 5.46
C TYR A 50 3.30 -8.98 6.17
N THR A 51 3.52 -8.64 7.45
CA THR A 51 4.68 -9.09 8.21
C THR A 51 4.71 -10.62 8.29
N GLN A 52 3.58 -11.26 8.60
CA GLN A 52 3.50 -12.71 8.67
C GLN A 52 3.95 -13.40 7.37
N TYR A 53 3.44 -12.95 6.21
CA TYR A 53 3.81 -13.55 4.93
C TYR A 53 5.23 -13.19 4.50
N PHE A 54 5.69 -11.98 4.82
CA PHE A 54 7.04 -11.55 4.50
C PHE A 54 8.09 -12.33 5.30
N ASP A 55 7.83 -12.59 6.57
CA ASP A 55 8.70 -13.40 7.43
C ASP A 55 8.82 -14.84 6.89
N GLU A 56 7.73 -15.40 6.34
CA GLU A 56 7.76 -16.71 5.71
C GLU A 56 8.56 -16.70 4.39
N VAL A 57 8.45 -15.64 3.57
CA VAL A 57 9.32 -15.47 2.39
C VAL A 57 10.79 -15.41 2.80
N ASP A 58 11.12 -14.63 3.83
CA ASP A 58 12.49 -14.48 4.33
C ASP A 58 13.06 -15.81 4.88
N ARG A 59 12.22 -16.58 5.58
CA ARG A 59 12.55 -17.93 6.04
C ARG A 59 12.86 -18.87 4.87
N LEU A 60 12.01 -18.90 3.85
CA LEU A 60 12.18 -19.74 2.66
C LEU A 60 13.43 -19.35 1.85
N MET A 61 13.72 -18.05 1.75
CA MET A 61 14.93 -17.56 1.09
C MET A 61 16.20 -17.93 1.86
N SER A 62 16.15 -17.89 3.18
CA SER A 62 17.25 -18.35 4.05
C SER A 62 17.49 -19.86 3.95
N GLU A 63 16.45 -20.65 3.75
CA GLU A 63 16.53 -22.10 3.48
C GLU A 63 17.14 -22.35 2.10
N ALA A 64 16.62 -21.70 1.06
CA ALA A 64 17.12 -21.80 -0.31
C ALA A 64 18.62 -21.44 -0.41
N LYS A 65 19.08 -20.42 0.32
CA LYS A 65 20.49 -20.02 0.38
C LYS A 65 21.41 -21.09 0.97
N LYS A 66 20.90 -21.95 1.87
CA LYS A 66 21.69 -23.04 2.48
C LYS A 66 21.76 -24.29 1.61
N GLU A 67 20.70 -24.56 0.85
CA GLU A 67 20.58 -25.78 0.04
C GLU A 67 21.19 -25.61 -1.36
N ILE A 68 21.16 -24.40 -1.91
CA ILE A 68 21.69 -24.10 -3.25
C ILE A 68 23.20 -23.89 -3.19
N ASN A 69 23.94 -24.81 -3.78
CA ASN A 69 25.41 -24.79 -3.85
C ASN A 69 25.95 -24.46 -5.25
N GLU A 70 25.08 -24.42 -6.26
CA GLU A 70 25.47 -24.12 -7.63
C GLU A 70 25.72 -22.60 -7.78
N PRO A 71 26.87 -22.16 -8.32
CA PRO A 71 27.27 -20.75 -8.31
C PRO A 71 26.27 -19.80 -8.97
N GLU A 72 25.70 -20.17 -10.12
CA GLU A 72 24.76 -19.32 -10.86
C GLU A 72 23.48 -19.11 -10.05
N ARG A 73 22.89 -20.19 -9.52
CA ARG A 73 21.71 -20.11 -8.65
C ARG A 73 21.98 -19.38 -7.33
N THR A 74 23.19 -19.49 -6.77
CA THR A 74 23.58 -18.77 -5.55
C THR A 74 23.56 -17.26 -5.76
N GLN A 75 24.02 -16.80 -6.93
CA GLN A 75 23.96 -15.38 -7.30
C GLN A 75 22.52 -14.89 -7.42
N MET A 76 21.64 -15.67 -8.09
CA MET A 76 20.21 -15.33 -8.22
C MET A 76 19.52 -15.22 -6.86
N VAL A 77 19.75 -16.18 -5.96
CA VAL A 77 19.20 -16.16 -4.59
C VAL A 77 19.68 -14.92 -3.83
N SER A 78 20.95 -14.57 -3.97
CA SER A 78 21.51 -13.38 -3.31
C SER A 78 20.87 -12.08 -3.82
N GLN A 79 20.63 -11.98 -5.13
CA GLN A 79 19.91 -10.85 -5.73
C GLN A 79 18.47 -10.75 -5.22
N LEU A 80 17.75 -11.88 -5.17
CA LEU A 80 16.39 -11.90 -4.65
C LEU A 80 16.30 -11.45 -3.19
N ILE A 81 17.26 -11.84 -2.35
CA ILE A 81 17.33 -11.38 -0.95
C ILE A 81 17.47 -9.85 -0.90
N GLN A 82 18.37 -9.28 -1.72
CA GLN A 82 18.54 -7.82 -1.77
C GLN A 82 17.28 -7.10 -2.25
N GLU A 83 16.58 -7.64 -3.26
CA GLU A 83 15.31 -7.08 -3.73
C GLU A 83 14.22 -7.12 -2.67
N LEU A 84 14.15 -8.20 -1.87
CA LEU A 84 13.21 -8.32 -0.77
C LEU A 84 13.50 -7.34 0.36
N GLU A 85 14.77 -7.16 0.74
CA GLU A 85 15.19 -6.15 1.71
C GLU A 85 14.78 -4.75 1.26
N GLN A 86 15.06 -4.40 0.00
CA GLN A 86 14.66 -3.12 -0.58
C GLN A 86 13.14 -2.96 -0.61
N TYR A 87 12.40 -4.02 -0.91
CA TYR A 87 10.94 -4.02 -0.91
C TYR A 87 10.38 -3.70 0.49
N ASN A 88 10.89 -4.35 1.53
CA ASN A 88 10.47 -4.11 2.91
C ASN A 88 10.84 -2.70 3.40
N ALA A 89 12.06 -2.24 3.09
CA ALA A 89 12.48 -0.88 3.39
C ALA A 89 11.54 0.16 2.74
N THR A 90 11.17 -0.05 1.47
CA THR A 90 10.24 0.82 0.75
C THR A 90 8.85 0.80 1.39
N PHE A 91 8.35 -0.36 1.79
CA PHE A 91 7.06 -0.46 2.47
C PHE A 91 7.05 0.27 3.83
N ASN A 92 8.16 0.25 4.56
CA ASN A 92 8.30 1.03 5.79
C ASN A 92 8.19 2.55 5.55
N VAL A 93 8.75 3.05 4.45
CA VAL A 93 8.58 4.46 4.03
C VAL A 93 7.11 4.77 3.73
N ILE A 94 6.42 3.87 3.03
CA ILE A 94 4.98 4.03 2.71
C ILE A 94 4.14 4.11 4.00
N LYS A 95 4.41 3.26 5.00
CA LYS A 95 3.73 3.32 6.30
C LYS A 95 3.94 4.67 6.98
N ALA A 96 5.16 5.20 6.97
CA ALA A 96 5.46 6.51 7.54
C ALA A 96 4.71 7.64 6.81
N TYR A 97 4.63 7.60 5.48
CA TYR A 97 3.85 8.56 4.71
C TYR A 97 2.35 8.48 4.98
N ARG A 98 1.80 7.29 5.25
CA ARG A 98 0.39 7.14 5.64
C ARG A 98 0.12 7.85 6.96
N VAL A 99 0.96 7.65 7.96
CA VAL A 99 0.85 8.34 9.27
C VAL A 99 0.93 9.86 9.09
N ARG A 100 1.90 10.34 8.30
CA ARG A 100 2.05 11.78 8.05
C ARG A 100 0.84 12.37 7.33
N ARG A 101 0.28 11.65 6.35
CA ARG A 101 -0.96 12.07 5.66
C ARG A 101 -2.11 12.20 6.65
N ASP A 102 -2.29 11.21 7.53
CA ASP A 102 -3.38 11.20 8.50
C ASP A 102 -3.27 12.35 9.49
N GLU A 103 -2.06 12.67 9.93
CA GLU A 103 -1.79 13.87 10.75
C GLU A 103 -2.19 15.16 10.02
N LEU A 104 -1.79 15.32 8.75
CA LEU A 104 -2.15 16.50 7.96
C LEU A 104 -3.67 16.62 7.75
N VAL A 105 -4.35 15.50 7.47
CA VAL A 105 -5.80 15.50 7.27
C VAL A 105 -6.53 15.82 8.57
N LEU A 106 -6.25 15.08 9.65
CA LEU A 106 -7.00 15.16 10.89
C LEU A 106 -6.69 16.44 11.69
N ASN A 107 -5.43 16.86 11.72
CA ASN A 107 -4.98 17.94 12.61
C ASN A 107 -4.78 19.28 11.88
N GLN A 108 -4.85 19.31 10.55
CA GLN A 108 -4.75 20.56 9.80
C GLN A 108 -5.97 20.75 8.90
N LEU A 109 -6.17 19.90 7.90
CA LEU A 109 -7.23 20.13 6.91
C LEU A 109 -8.63 20.10 7.53
N ASN A 110 -8.90 19.16 8.44
CA ASN A 110 -10.20 19.08 9.14
C ASN A 110 -10.45 20.24 10.12
N ILE A 111 -9.43 21.04 10.44
CA ILE A 111 -9.56 22.23 11.29
C ILE A 111 -9.66 23.49 10.44
N ILE A 112 -8.72 23.66 9.51
CA ILE A 112 -8.59 24.85 8.66
C ILE A 112 -9.73 24.89 7.63
N GLY A 113 -10.12 23.74 7.06
CA GLY A 113 -11.20 23.65 6.09
C GLY A 113 -12.52 24.25 6.57
N PRO A 114 -13.07 23.80 7.72
CA PRO A 114 -14.27 24.38 8.30
C PRO A 114 -14.11 25.84 8.78
N GLN A 115 -12.90 26.30 9.10
CA GLN A 115 -12.66 27.71 9.41
C GLN A 115 -12.75 28.57 8.16
N MET A 116 -12.06 28.17 7.08
CA MET A 116 -12.12 28.83 5.78
C MET A 116 -13.55 28.88 5.23
N GLU A 117 -14.30 27.77 5.34
CA GLU A 117 -15.71 27.73 4.94
C GLU A 117 -16.53 28.79 5.70
N ARG A 118 -16.40 28.84 7.04
CA ARG A 118 -17.12 29.82 7.87
C ARG A 118 -16.77 31.27 7.53
N GLU A 119 -15.48 31.57 7.35
CA GLU A 119 -15.03 32.92 6.99
C GLU A 119 -15.56 33.34 5.61
N LEU A 120 -15.49 32.45 4.62
CA LEU A 120 -16.05 32.70 3.29
C LEU A 120 -17.57 32.89 3.35
N THR A 121 -18.28 32.08 4.13
CA THR A 121 -19.72 32.21 4.34
C THR A 121 -20.09 33.54 4.98
N GLN A 122 -19.30 34.04 5.95
CA GLN A 122 -19.52 35.38 6.53
C GLN A 122 -19.31 36.50 5.51
N ILE A 123 -18.28 36.41 4.67
CA ILE A 123 -18.05 37.38 3.59
C ILE A 123 -19.22 37.36 2.60
N MET A 124 -19.72 36.18 2.24
CA MET A 124 -20.90 36.05 1.37
C MET A 124 -22.15 36.69 1.98
N GLN A 125 -22.42 36.44 3.27
CA GLN A 125 -23.56 37.03 3.97
C GLN A 125 -23.45 38.56 4.05
N SER A 126 -22.26 39.09 4.35
CA SER A 126 -22.01 40.54 4.37
C SER A 126 -22.18 41.17 2.98
N ALA A 127 -21.67 40.52 1.94
CA ALA A 127 -21.83 40.98 0.55
C ALA A 127 -23.29 40.98 0.10
N ALA A 128 -24.06 39.95 0.48
CA ALA A 128 -25.50 39.88 0.21
C ALA A 128 -26.28 41.00 0.92
N GLN A 129 -25.97 41.27 2.19
CA GLN A 129 -26.58 42.36 2.96
C GLN A 129 -26.23 43.74 2.39
N SER A 130 -25.02 43.89 1.86
CA SER A 130 -24.51 45.16 1.30
C SER A 130 -24.84 45.35 -0.19
N ASN A 131 -25.64 44.45 -0.79
CA ASN A 131 -25.98 44.40 -2.21
C ASN A 131 -24.74 44.43 -3.14
N ASN A 132 -23.60 43.92 -2.66
CA ASN A 132 -22.32 43.94 -3.37
C ASN A 132 -22.06 42.60 -4.07
N THR A 133 -22.62 42.46 -5.27
CA THR A 133 -22.56 41.25 -6.11
C THR A 133 -21.14 40.82 -6.48
N GLN A 134 -20.19 41.76 -6.53
CA GLN A 134 -18.79 41.47 -6.87
C GLN A 134 -18.04 40.79 -5.72
N LEU A 135 -18.27 41.23 -4.47
CA LEU A 135 -17.75 40.55 -3.28
C LEU A 135 -18.38 39.16 -3.11
N ALA A 136 -19.68 39.02 -3.39
CA ALA A 136 -20.36 37.73 -3.35
C ALA A 136 -19.77 36.73 -4.36
N TYR A 137 -19.50 37.17 -5.60
CA TYR A 137 -18.88 36.33 -6.63
C TYR A 137 -17.47 35.87 -6.26
N LEU A 138 -16.65 36.76 -5.67
CA LEU A 138 -15.28 36.44 -5.25
C LEU A 138 -15.23 35.44 -4.08
N ALA A 139 -16.20 35.50 -3.15
CA ALA A 139 -16.26 34.58 -2.02
C ALA A 139 -16.80 33.19 -2.37
N VAL A 140 -17.62 33.06 -3.43
CA VAL A 140 -18.16 31.77 -3.89
C VAL A 140 -17.10 30.89 -4.58
N LYS A 141 -16.19 31.49 -5.35
CA LYS A 141 -15.19 30.76 -6.16
C LYS A 141 -14.33 29.76 -5.35
N PRO A 142 -13.75 30.13 -4.20
CA PRO A 142 -12.97 29.22 -3.37
C PRO A 142 -13.83 28.10 -2.74
N CYS A 143 -15.07 28.42 -2.39
CA CYS A 143 -16.00 27.48 -1.76
C CYS A 143 -16.36 26.33 -2.72
N VAL A 144 -16.62 26.63 -4.00
CA VAL A 144 -16.85 25.62 -5.04
C VAL A 144 -15.64 24.69 -5.15
N ILE A 145 -14.42 25.23 -5.20
CA ILE A 145 -13.19 24.42 -5.28
C ILE A 145 -13.06 23.49 -4.06
N TYR A 146 -13.35 23.98 -2.85
CA TYR A 146 -13.32 23.19 -1.63
C TYR A 146 -14.34 22.03 -1.67
N TYR A 147 -15.59 22.31 -2.07
CA TYR A 147 -16.60 21.27 -2.27
C TYR A 147 -16.21 20.24 -3.33
N TRP A 148 -15.55 20.66 -4.42
CA TRP A 148 -15.05 19.73 -5.44
C TRP A 148 -13.92 18.86 -4.90
N VAL A 149 -13.00 19.39 -4.09
CA VAL A 149 -11.93 18.61 -3.47
C VAL A 149 -12.49 17.61 -2.46
N ASP A 150 -13.41 18.02 -1.59
CA ASP A 150 -14.07 17.12 -0.62
C ASP A 150 -14.94 16.07 -1.32
N PHE A 151 -15.66 16.43 -2.39
CA PHE A 151 -16.42 15.50 -3.21
C PHE A 151 -15.51 14.48 -3.91
N MET A 152 -14.37 14.92 -4.44
CA MET A 152 -13.39 14.03 -5.07
C MET A 152 -12.74 13.10 -4.04
N LEU A 153 -12.34 13.60 -2.88
CA LEU A 153 -11.80 12.77 -1.79
C LEU A 153 -12.85 11.75 -1.31
N SER A 154 -14.09 12.20 -1.04
CA SER A 154 -15.19 11.34 -0.61
C SER A 154 -15.54 10.26 -1.65
N ASN A 155 -15.54 10.59 -2.95
CA ASN A 155 -15.79 9.63 -4.01
C ASN A 155 -14.61 8.67 -4.25
N ILE A 156 -13.36 9.09 -4.03
CA ILE A 156 -12.22 8.18 -4.04
C ILE A 156 -12.37 7.17 -2.88
N TYR A 157 -12.72 7.62 -1.68
CA TYR A 157 -13.00 6.73 -0.54
C TYR A 157 -14.21 5.81 -0.78
N LYS A 158 -15.30 6.31 -1.39
CA LYS A 158 -16.50 5.50 -1.72
C LYS A 158 -16.25 4.49 -2.84
N ALA A 159 -15.56 4.88 -3.91
CA ALA A 159 -15.19 3.97 -4.99
C ALA A 159 -14.30 2.83 -4.48
N MET A 160 -13.41 3.12 -3.52
CA MET A 160 -12.64 2.12 -2.78
C MET A 160 -13.51 1.17 -1.95
N SER A 161 -14.53 1.69 -1.25
CA SER A 161 -15.46 0.85 -0.46
C SER A 161 -16.35 -0.05 -1.32
N PHE A 162 -16.69 0.37 -2.55
CA PHE A 162 -17.56 -0.38 -3.46
C PHE A 162 -16.85 -1.58 -4.09
N LEU A 163 -15.52 -1.52 -4.24
CA LEU A 163 -14.68 -2.65 -4.67
C LEU A 163 -14.63 -3.78 -3.63
N HIS A 164 -14.89 -3.48 -2.35
CA HIS A 164 -14.94 -4.46 -1.26
C HIS A 164 -16.27 -5.25 -1.20
N LEU A 165 -17.24 -4.92 -2.06
CA LEU A 165 -18.58 -5.56 -2.13
C LEU A 165 -18.74 -6.47 -3.36
N ILE A 166 -17.70 -6.57 -4.20
CA ILE A 166 -17.70 -7.38 -5.43
C ILE A 166 -16.75 -8.59 -5.31
N GLU A 167 -16.04 -8.74 -4.18
CA GLU A 167 -15.35 -9.98 -3.75
C GLU A 167 -16.05 -10.57 -2.53
#